data_AF-A0A9D3WWE0-F1
#
_entry.id   AF-A0A9D3WWE0-F1
#
_cell.length_a   1.000
_cell.length_b   1.000
_cell.length_c   1.000
_cell.angle_alpha   90.00
_cell.angle_beta   90.00
_cell.angle_gamma   90.00
#
_symmetry.space_group_name_H-M   'P 1'
#
loop_
_entity.id
_entity.type
_entity.pdbx_description
1 polymer ?
#
loop_
_entity_poly.entity_id
_entity_poly.type
_entity_poly.pdbx_seq_one_letter_code
_entity_poly.pdbx_strand_id
1 'polypeptide(L)'
;MYNGIGLPTPRGSGTNGYVQRNLSAVRHKKERTDYKSEEELRKLESSLVKKPNQEILDHERKRKVELKCLELAELMEEQGYAEGEIQEKVATFRLMLLEKDVALGKEGEQQPEQKPAQWLIAPRAHP
;
A
#
# COMPACT_ATOMS: atom_id res chain seq x y z
N MET A 1 -29.67 -37.90 34.57
CA MET A 1 -28.68 -37.18 33.73
C MET A 1 -29.38 -36.52 32.56
N TYR A 2 -29.14 -35.23 32.32
CA TYR A 2 -29.76 -34.47 31.22
C TYR A 2 -28.66 -33.78 30.41
N ASN A 3 -28.67 -33.92 29.07
CA ASN A 3 -27.63 -33.42 28.18
C ASN A 3 -26.19 -33.82 28.58
N GLY A 4 -26.01 -35.01 29.16
CA GLY A 4 -24.70 -35.48 29.64
C GLY A 4 -24.15 -34.74 30.87
N ILE A 5 -24.99 -33.96 31.57
CA ILE A 5 -24.59 -33.16 32.74
C ILE A 5 -25.39 -33.61 33.98
N GLY A 6 -24.74 -33.59 35.14
CA GLY A 6 -25.33 -33.92 36.44
C GLY A 6 -25.20 -35.38 36.86
N LEU A 7 -25.87 -35.73 37.96
CA LEU A 7 -25.83 -37.10 38.52
C LEU A 7 -26.75 -38.07 37.75
N PRO A 8 -26.39 -39.36 37.67
CA PRO A 8 -27.28 -40.39 37.11
C PRO A 8 -28.50 -40.60 38.01
N THR A 9 -28.30 -40.66 39.33
CA THR A 9 -29.35 -40.73 40.36
C THR A 9 -28.97 -39.87 41.57
N PRO A 10 -29.93 -39.21 42.26
CA PRO A 10 -29.65 -38.47 43.49
C PRO A 10 -29.53 -39.38 44.73
N ARG A 11 -29.94 -40.65 44.63
CA ARG A 11 -29.83 -41.61 45.74
C ARG A 11 -28.36 -41.98 45.96
N GLY A 12 -27.87 -41.81 47.19
CA GLY A 12 -26.48 -42.11 47.56
C GLY A 12 -25.51 -40.94 47.38
N SER A 13 -25.93 -39.80 46.81
CA SER A 13 -25.08 -38.60 46.70
C SER A 13 -25.12 -37.69 47.93
N GLY A 14 -26.06 -37.93 48.86
CA GLY A 14 -26.26 -37.11 50.05
C GLY A 14 -26.83 -35.71 49.77
N THR A 15 -27.32 -35.44 48.55
CA THR A 15 -27.89 -34.15 48.12
C THR A 15 -29.22 -34.35 47.39
N ASN A 16 -29.94 -33.26 47.12
CA ASN A 16 -31.20 -33.28 46.37
C ASN A 16 -31.03 -33.49 44.85
N GLY A 17 -29.80 -33.50 44.33
CA GLY A 17 -29.51 -33.65 42.90
C GLY A 17 -29.83 -32.44 42.04
N TYR A 18 -29.98 -31.25 42.61
CA TYR A 18 -30.22 -30.02 41.86
C TYR A 18 -28.97 -29.58 41.08
N VAL A 19 -29.12 -29.33 39.78
CA VAL A 19 -28.01 -28.94 38.88
C VAL A 19 -28.28 -27.55 38.32
N GLN A 20 -27.36 -26.61 38.60
CA GLN A 20 -27.42 -25.24 38.07
C GLN A 20 -26.34 -25.03 37.02
N ARG A 21 -26.67 -24.28 35.96
CA ARG A 21 -25.67 -23.84 34.98
C ARG A 21 -24.66 -22.88 35.61
N ASN A 22 -23.39 -23.01 35.27
CA ASN A 22 -22.37 -22.04 35.66
C ASN A 22 -22.58 -20.70 34.90
N LEU A 23 -22.76 -19.60 35.64
CA LEU A 23 -22.95 -18.26 35.08
C LEU A 23 -21.65 -17.62 34.59
N SER A 24 -20.51 -18.03 35.18
CA SER A 24 -19.18 -17.52 34.86
C SER A 24 -18.47 -18.32 33.77
N ALA A 25 -19.08 -19.41 33.29
CA ALA A 25 -18.53 -20.20 32.19
C ALA A 25 -18.65 -19.41 30.88
N VAL A 26 -17.53 -18.85 30.42
CA VAL A 26 -17.43 -18.15 29.14
C VAL A 26 -17.52 -19.17 28.01
N ARG A 27 -18.49 -19.01 27.11
CA ARG A 27 -18.59 -19.84 25.91
C ARG A 27 -17.47 -19.44 24.95
N HIS A 28 -16.52 -20.35 24.71
CA HIS A 28 -15.57 -20.18 23.62
C HIS A 28 -16.36 -20.18 22.29
N LYS A 29 -16.48 -19.02 21.63
CA LYS A 29 -16.82 -19.01 20.21
C LYS A 29 -15.67 -19.72 19.51
N LYS A 30 -15.97 -20.79 18.77
CA LYS A 30 -15.03 -21.32 17.79
C LYS A 30 -14.71 -20.15 16.86
N GLU A 31 -13.47 -19.68 16.83
CA GLU A 31 -13.03 -18.74 15.81
C GLU A 31 -13.28 -19.43 14.47
N ARG A 32 -14.34 -19.02 13.79
CA ARG A 32 -14.48 -19.35 12.38
C ARG A 32 -13.44 -18.47 11.71
N THR A 33 -12.32 -19.07 11.35
CA THR A 33 -11.36 -18.46 10.44
C THR A 33 -12.08 -18.28 9.11
N ASP A 34 -12.66 -17.09 8.90
CA ASP A 34 -13.10 -16.66 7.57
C ASP A 34 -11.83 -16.48 6.75
N TYR A 35 -11.53 -17.48 5.92
CA TYR A 35 -10.48 -17.38 4.91
C TYR A 35 -10.89 -16.27 3.96
N LYS A 36 -10.20 -15.13 4.04
CA LYS A 36 -10.36 -14.03 3.09
C LYS A 36 -10.06 -14.56 1.70
N SER A 37 -10.92 -14.25 0.72
CA SER A 37 -10.70 -14.65 -0.66
C SER A 37 -9.42 -13.98 -1.21
N GLU A 38 -8.80 -14.57 -2.24
CA GLU A 38 -7.63 -13.95 -2.89
C GLU A 38 -7.90 -12.51 -3.35
N GLU A 39 -9.15 -12.21 -3.72
CA GLU A 39 -9.59 -10.87 -4.11
C GLU A 39 -9.59 -9.88 -2.93
N GLU A 40 -9.99 -10.33 -1.74
CA GLU A 40 -9.93 -9.52 -0.52
C GLU A 40 -8.49 -9.28 -0.08
N LEU A 41 -7.62 -10.28 -0.22
CA LEU A 41 -6.18 -10.12 0.03
C LEU A 41 -5.55 -9.09 -0.92
N ARG A 42 -5.86 -9.15 -2.22
CA ARG A 42 -5.36 -8.16 -3.20
C ARG A 42 -5.88 -6.75 -2.94
N LYS A 43 -7.15 -6.61 -2.51
CA LYS A 43 -7.70 -5.30 -2.10
C LYS A 43 -7.02 -4.76 -0.85
N LEU A 44 -6.73 -5.62 0.12
CA LEU A 44 -5.99 -5.24 1.32
C LEU A 44 -4.56 -4.83 0.97
N GLU A 45 -3.86 -5.63 0.16
CA GLU A 45 -2.50 -5.36 -0.30
C GLU A 45 -2.41 -4.02 -1.07
N SER A 46 -3.33 -3.77 -2.01
CA SER A 46 -3.39 -2.49 -2.73
C SER A 46 -3.72 -1.31 -1.80
N SER A 47 -4.55 -1.51 -0.78
CA SER A 47 -4.82 -0.46 0.22
C SER A 47 -3.64 -0.18 1.18
N LEU A 48 -2.73 -1.15 1.32
CA LEU A 48 -1.49 -1.01 2.11
C LEU A 48 -0.40 -0.27 1.35
N VAL A 49 -0.43 -0.26 0.01
CA VAL A 49 0.49 0.52 -0.83
C VAL A 49 0.10 1.99 -0.78
N LYS A 50 0.71 2.73 0.13
CA LYS A 50 0.56 4.19 0.20
C LYS A 50 1.17 4.82 -1.05
N LYS A 51 0.45 5.80 -1.63
CA LYS A 51 1.00 6.62 -2.71
C LYS A 51 2.30 7.31 -2.24
N PRO A 52 3.30 7.49 -3.13
CA PRO A 52 4.50 8.25 -2.79
C PRO A 52 4.14 9.66 -2.30
N ASN A 53 4.88 10.18 -1.33
CA ASN A 53 4.68 11.54 -0.85
C ASN A 53 5.07 12.54 -1.97
N GLN A 54 4.14 13.41 -2.35
CA GLN A 54 4.34 14.41 -3.39
C GLN A 54 5.51 15.34 -3.09
N GLU A 55 5.71 15.70 -1.81
CA GLU A 55 6.84 16.55 -1.40
C GLU A 55 8.18 15.89 -1.75
N ILE A 56 8.32 14.59 -1.50
CA ILE A 56 9.55 13.84 -1.81
C ILE A 56 9.81 13.83 -3.31
N LEU A 57 8.76 13.61 -4.11
CA LEU A 57 8.87 13.62 -5.58
C LEU A 57 9.29 14.99 -6.11
N ASP A 58 8.72 16.07 -5.58
CA ASP A 58 9.05 17.44 -5.98
C ASP A 58 10.46 17.84 -5.55
N HIS A 59 10.90 17.40 -4.37
CA HIS A 59 12.29 17.58 -3.94
C HIS A 59 13.26 16.86 -4.87
N GLU A 60 12.95 15.63 -5.29
CA GLU A 60 13.81 14.90 -6.20
C GLU A 60 13.87 15.54 -7.59
N ARG A 61 12.75 16.07 -8.10
CA ARG A 61 12.72 16.85 -9.35
C ARG A 61 13.63 18.08 -9.27
N LYS A 62 13.45 18.91 -8.23
CA LYS A 62 14.29 20.11 -8.00
C LYS A 62 15.77 19.75 -7.87
N ARG A 63 16.08 18.67 -7.15
CA ARG A 63 17.46 18.18 -7.01
C ARG A 63 18.07 17.80 -8.36
N LYS A 64 17.32 17.14 -9.26
CA LYS A 64 17.80 16.80 -10.60
C LYS A 64 18.12 18.03 -11.45
N VAL A 65 17.36 19.11 -11.29
CA VAL A 65 17.66 20.39 -11.96
C VAL A 65 18.96 21.00 -11.42
N GLU A 66 19.11 21.09 -10.10
CA GLU A 66 20.32 21.69 -9.51
C GLU A 66 21.57 20.87 -9.79
N LEU A 67 21.49 19.53 -9.82
CA LEU A 67 22.61 18.68 -10.22
C LEU A 67 23.10 19.00 -11.63
N LYS A 68 22.19 19.11 -12.61
CA LYS A 68 22.56 19.49 -13.98
C LYS A 68 23.15 20.89 -14.06
N CYS A 69 22.67 21.82 -13.21
CA CYS A 69 23.22 23.16 -13.14
C CYS A 69 24.64 23.17 -12.59
N LEU A 70 24.94 22.33 -11.58
CA LEU A 70 26.28 22.14 -11.04
C LEU A 70 27.22 21.52 -12.08
N GLU A 71 26.78 20.47 -12.77
CA GLU A 71 27.56 19.83 -13.84
C GLU A 71 27.95 20.84 -14.94
N LEU A 72 27.02 21.73 -15.34
CA LEU A 72 27.31 22.79 -16.31
C LEU A 72 28.30 23.83 -15.75
N ALA A 73 28.15 24.21 -14.49
CA ALA A 73 29.05 25.16 -13.84
C ALA A 73 30.48 24.60 -13.78
N GLU A 74 30.66 23.37 -13.29
CA GLU A 74 31.96 22.69 -13.22
C GLU A 74 32.61 22.58 -14.60
N LEU A 75 31.85 22.20 -15.65
CA LEU A 75 32.37 22.13 -17.01
C LEU A 75 32.86 23.49 -17.54
N MET A 76 32.14 24.58 -17.22
CA MET A 76 32.55 25.92 -17.64
C MET A 76 33.74 26.44 -16.81
N GLU A 77 33.84 26.10 -15.53
CA GLU A 77 35.00 26.40 -14.69
C GLU A 77 36.26 25.69 -15.23
N GLU A 78 36.17 24.40 -15.57
CA GLU A 78 37.27 23.64 -16.18
C GLU A 78 37.73 24.22 -17.52
N GLN A 79 36.81 24.80 -18.29
CA GLN A 79 37.10 25.48 -19.56
C GLN A 79 37.66 26.90 -19.38
N GLY A 80 37.71 27.42 -18.15
CA GLY A 80 38.29 28.72 -17.82
C GLY A 80 37.40 29.92 -18.15
N TYR A 81 36.07 29.75 -18.16
CA TYR A 81 35.14 30.88 -18.31
C TYR A 81 35.17 31.80 -17.09
N ALA A 82 34.79 33.07 -17.28
CA ALA A 82 34.68 34.02 -16.18
C ALA A 82 33.45 33.70 -15.31
N GLU A 83 33.55 33.89 -13.99
CA GLU A 83 32.47 33.61 -13.03
C GLU A 83 31.13 34.28 -13.40
N GLY A 84 31.17 35.50 -13.95
CA GLY A 84 29.97 36.22 -14.40
C GLY A 84 29.25 35.51 -15.56
N GLU A 85 30.00 35.01 -16.54
CA GLU A 85 29.44 34.29 -17.68
C GLU A 85 28.88 32.92 -17.27
N ILE A 86 29.53 32.26 -16.31
CA ILE A 86 29.07 30.99 -15.72
C ILE A 86 27.72 31.22 -15.03
N GLN A 87 27.60 32.26 -14.20
CA GLN A 87 26.36 32.56 -13.48
C GLN A 87 25.20 32.86 -14.42
N GLU A 88 25.41 33.64 -15.49
CA GLU A 88 24.37 33.94 -16.47
C GLU A 88 23.91 32.69 -17.23
N LYS A 89 24.85 31.85 -17.69
CA LYS A 89 24.51 30.60 -18.39
C LYS A 89 23.84 29.58 -17.49
N VAL A 90 24.28 29.44 -16.24
CA VAL A 90 23.64 28.55 -15.28
C VAL A 90 22.23 29.05 -14.91
N ALA A 91 22.04 30.37 -14.75
CA ALA A 91 20.72 30.95 -14.46
C ALA A 91 19.72 30.71 -15.60
N THR A 92 20.13 30.94 -16.85
CA THR A 92 19.28 30.66 -18.03
C THR A 92 18.99 29.16 -18.18
N PHE A 93 19.98 28.30 -17.95
CA PHE A 93 19.82 26.85 -17.99
C PHE A 93 18.88 26.32 -16.89
N ARG A 94 18.95 26.90 -15.67
CA ARG A 94 18.03 26.58 -14.57
C ARG A 94 16.58 26.86 -14.96
N LEU A 95 16.30 28.03 -15.57
CA LEU A 95 14.95 28.37 -16.04
C LEU A 95 14.45 27.39 -17.11
N MET A 96 15.29 27.08 -18.10
CA MET A 96 14.95 26.14 -19.17
C MET A 96 14.62 24.73 -18.63
N LEU A 97 15.38 24.24 -17.65
CA LEU A 97 15.15 22.93 -17.04
C LEU A 97 13.88 22.90 -16.19
N LEU A 98 13.58 23.96 -15.44
CA LEU A 98 12.34 24.07 -14.67
C LEU A 98 11.11 24.06 -15.59
N GLU A 99 11.13 24.79 -16.70
CA GLU A 99 10.03 24.79 -17.68
C GLU A 99 9.82 23.41 -18.30
N LYS A 100 10.90 22.70 -18.64
CA LYS A 100 10.85 21.36 -19.21
C LYS A 100 10.31 20.32 -18.21
N ASP A 101 10.72 20.39 -16.95
CA ASP A 101 10.24 19.47 -15.91
C ASP A 101 8.75 19.68 -15.58
N VAL A 102 8.26 20.93 -15.64
CA VAL A 102 6.83 21.23 -15.50
C VAL A 102 6.01 20.69 -16.67
N ALA A 103 6.56 20.71 -17.90
CA ALA A 103 5.89 20.12 -19.06
C ALA A 103 5.78 18.58 -18.94
N LEU A 104 6.86 17.91 -18.53
CA LEU A 104 6.89 16.45 -18.34
C LEU A 104 6.01 15.98 -17.17
N GLY A 105 5.87 16.80 -16.13
CA GLY A 105 4.98 16.51 -14.99
C GLY A 105 3.50 16.41 -15.39
N LYS A 106 3.07 17.13 -16.43
CA LYS A 106 1.66 17.14 -16.90
C LYS A 106 1.29 15.90 -17.73
N GLU A 107 2.25 15.26 -18.38
CA GLU A 107 2.02 14.06 -19.19
C GLU A 107 1.83 12.80 -18.32
N GLY A 108 2.44 12.76 -17.14
CA GLY A 108 2.36 11.63 -16.20
C GLY A 108 0.99 11.45 -15.52
N GLU A 109 0.16 12.49 -15.44
CA GLU A 109 -1.19 12.42 -14.86
C GLU A 109 -2.28 11.97 -15.86
N GLN A 110 -1.96 11.85 -17.15
CA GLN A 110 -2.91 11.52 -18.20
C GLN A 110 -2.79 10.08 -18.72
N GLN A 111 -2.38 9.12 -17.89
CA GLN A 111 -2.63 7.71 -18.20
C GLN A 111 -4.00 7.30 -17.64
N PRO A 112 -5.06 7.20 -18.47
CA PRO A 112 -6.31 6.61 -18.02
C PRO A 112 -6.05 5.15 -17.67
N GLU A 113 -6.48 4.77 -16.47
CA GLU A 113 -6.42 3.44 -15.90
C GLU A 113 -7.20 2.44 -16.79
N GLN A 114 -6.55 1.86 -17.80
CA GLN A 114 -7.14 0.82 -18.63
C GLN A 114 -7.20 -0.48 -17.82
N LYS A 115 -8.37 -0.79 -17.26
CA LYS A 115 -8.65 -2.09 -16.64
C LYS A 115 -8.49 -3.19 -17.70
N PRO A 116 -7.63 -4.21 -17.50
CA PRO A 116 -7.49 -5.28 -18.47
C PRO A 116 -8.78 -6.11 -18.52
N ALA A 117 -9.29 -6.28 -19.75
CA ALA A 117 -10.43 -7.10 -20.07
C ALA A 117 -10.18 -8.57 -19.69
N GLN A 118 -10.95 -9.04 -18.70
CA GLN A 118 -11.60 -10.35 -18.67
C GLN A 118 -10.96 -11.42 -19.57
N TRP A 119 -10.03 -12.18 -18.99
CA TRP A 119 -9.53 -13.44 -19.52
C TRP A 119 -10.68 -14.46 -19.52
N LEU A 120 -11.35 -14.57 -20.66
CA LEU A 120 -12.28 -15.66 -20.97
C LEU A 120 -11.52 -16.98 -20.94
N ILE A 121 -11.62 -17.72 -19.84
CA ILE A 121 -11.38 -19.17 -19.82
C ILE A 121 -12.75 -19.84 -19.69
N ALA A 122 -13.27 -20.28 -20.83
CA ALA A 122 -14.41 -21.18 -20.89
C ALA A 122 -13.98 -22.58 -20.40
N PRO A 123 -14.74 -23.24 -19.51
CA PRO A 123 -14.47 -24.64 -19.18
C PRO A 123 -14.92 -25.52 -20.35
N ARG A 124 -13.94 -26.15 -21.00
CA ARG A 124 -14.17 -27.19 -22.01
C ARG A 124 -14.70 -28.44 -21.31
N ALA A 125 -16.00 -28.68 -21.44
CA ALA A 125 -16.65 -29.93 -21.05
C ALA A 125 -16.03 -31.12 -21.79
N HIS A 126 -15.74 -32.21 -21.09
CA HIS A 126 -15.46 -33.53 -21.68
C HIS A 126 -16.37 -34.60 -21.05
N PRO A 127 -16.79 -35.60 -21.85
CA PRO A 127 -17.92 -36.50 -21.58
C PRO A 127 -17.65 -37.56 -20.51
#